data_AF-A0A4U2YZR3-F1
#
_entry.id   AF-A0A4U2YZR3-F1
#
_cell.length_a   1.000
_cell.length_b   1.000
_cell.length_c   1.000
_cell.angle_alpha   90.00
_cell.angle_beta   90.00
_cell.angle_gamma   90.00
#
_symmetry.space_group_name_H-M   'P 1'
#
loop_
_entity.id
_entity.type
_entity.pdbx_description
1 polymer ?
#
loop_
_entity_poly.entity_id
_entity_poly.type
_entity_poly.pdbx_seq_one_letter_code
_entity_poly.pdbx_strand_id
1 'polypeptide(L)'
;MKYGEIFKKLRTEKGLSQKELTDRLTINRSTYARYETSSTQPDFETLSKLADFYDVSIDYLLGRTDNKNALHTQAGISDEAYNNLSAYQKEVIDFFLTRENLFFKNQPENLLDALEQFEVYYEVWKKQQENKK
;
A
#
# COMPACT_ATOMS: atom_id res chain seq x y z
N MET A 1 17.16 4.06 -3.58
CA MET A 1 17.57 3.69 -2.19
C MET A 1 18.12 2.27 -2.19
N LYS A 2 19.03 1.95 -1.26
CA LYS A 2 19.36 0.54 -0.98
C LYS A 2 18.29 -0.07 -0.06
N TYR A 3 18.06 -1.38 -0.14
CA TYR A 3 17.05 -2.09 0.68
C TYR A 3 17.17 -1.82 2.19
N GLY A 4 18.39 -1.68 2.73
CA GLY A 4 18.59 -1.39 4.15
C GLY A 4 18.04 -0.01 4.57
N GLU A 5 18.12 0.98 3.69
CA GLU A 5 17.52 2.30 3.91
C GLU A 5 15.99 2.21 3.91
N ILE A 6 15.43 1.36 3.03
CA ILE A 6 13.98 1.11 2.93
C ILE A 6 13.47 0.46 4.21
N PHE A 7 14.20 -0.53 4.73
CA PHE A 7 13.84 -1.23 5.98
C PHE A 7 13.84 -0.27 7.16
N LYS A 8 14.89 0.56 7.26
CA LYS A 8 14.99 1.59 8.29
C LYS A 8 13.85 2.59 8.20
N LYS A 9 13.56 3.07 6.99
CA LYS A 9 12.46 4.00 6.71
C LYS A 9 11.12 3.42 7.17
N LEU A 10 10.75 2.23 6.68
CA LEU A 10 9.48 1.57 7.03
C LEU A 10 9.34 1.32 8.53
N ARG A 11 10.42 0.89 9.19
CA ARG A 11 10.42 0.71 10.64
C ARG A 11 10.16 2.04 11.37
N THR A 12 10.83 3.11 10.96
CA THR A 12 10.64 4.44 11.57
C THR A 12 9.27 5.04 11.28
N GLU A 13 8.69 4.79 10.11
CA GLU A 13 7.31 5.20 9.77
C GLU A 13 6.28 4.54 10.69
N LYS A 14 6.51 3.28 11.10
CA LYS A 14 5.68 2.61 12.12
C LYS A 14 6.02 2.98 13.57
N GLY A 15 7.00 3.87 13.79
CA GLY A 15 7.41 4.30 15.14
C GLY A 15 8.09 3.21 15.98
N LEU A 16 8.62 2.16 15.35
CA LEU A 16 9.19 1.01 16.05
C LEU A 16 10.70 1.14 16.25
N SER A 17 11.21 0.71 17.40
CA SER A 17 12.62 0.40 17.59
C SER A 17 13.00 -0.89 16.85
N GLN A 18 14.30 -1.09 16.60
CA GLN A 18 14.77 -2.36 16.01
C GLN A 18 14.35 -3.57 16.87
N LYS A 19 14.38 -3.42 18.20
CA LYS A 19 14.01 -4.48 19.14
C LYS A 19 12.54 -4.85 19.03
N GLU A 20 11.64 -3.86 19.04
CA GLU A 20 10.20 -4.10 18.96
C GLU A 20 9.79 -4.78 17.64
N LEU A 21 10.40 -4.38 16.52
CA LEU A 21 10.17 -5.05 15.25
C LEU A 21 10.67 -6.50 15.28
N THR A 22 11.90 -6.71 15.75
CA THR A 22 12.50 -8.05 15.77
C THR A 22 11.77 -9.00 16.69
N ASP A 23 11.24 -8.49 17.82
CA ASP A 23 10.45 -9.27 18.76
C ASP A 23 9.10 -9.68 18.12
N ARG A 24 8.49 -8.84 17.27
CA ARG A 24 7.26 -9.17 16.51
C ARG A 24 7.50 -10.17 15.38
N LEU A 25 8.63 -10.08 14.69
CA LEU A 25 8.94 -10.92 13.53
C LEU A 25 9.75 -12.18 13.88
N THR A 26 10.10 -12.37 15.15
CA THR A 26 10.97 -13.46 15.62
C THR A 26 12.31 -13.49 14.86
N ILE A 27 12.90 -12.31 14.64
CA ILE A 27 14.21 -12.14 14.00
C ILE A 27 15.22 -11.79 15.10
N ASN A 28 16.50 -12.16 14.94
CA ASN A 28 17.52 -11.66 15.86
C ASN A 28 17.78 -10.15 15.62
N ARG A 29 17.74 -9.34 16.69
CA ARG A 29 17.99 -7.89 16.62
C ARG A 29 19.31 -7.53 15.93
N SER A 30 20.41 -8.22 16.22
CA SER A 30 21.71 -7.91 15.63
C SER A 30 21.72 -8.21 14.13
N THR A 31 21.05 -9.30 13.72
CA THR A 31 20.82 -9.64 12.31
C THR A 31 20.01 -8.56 11.60
N TYR A 32 18.91 -8.09 12.19
CA TYR A 32 18.10 -7.02 11.59
C TYR A 32 18.86 -5.69 11.48
N ALA A 33 19.67 -5.32 12.49
CA ALA A 33 20.53 -4.14 12.40
C ALA A 33 21.52 -4.22 11.23
N ARG A 34 22.00 -5.43 10.90
CA ARG A 34 22.86 -5.68 9.73
C ARG A 34 22.11 -5.56 8.40
N TYR A 35 20.82 -5.86 8.38
CA TYR A 35 19.97 -5.61 7.20
C TYR A 35 19.81 -4.11 6.94
N GLU A 36 19.54 -3.29 7.97
CA GLU A 36 19.39 -1.84 7.81
C GLU A 36 20.66 -1.15 7.28
N THR A 37 21.84 -1.71 7.58
CA THR A 37 23.13 -1.22 7.06
C THR A 37 23.52 -1.87 5.72
N SER A 38 22.70 -2.76 5.17
CA SER A 38 23.00 -3.56 3.98
C SER A 38 24.30 -4.38 4.09
N SER A 39 24.73 -4.71 5.31
CA SER A 39 25.93 -5.50 5.58
C SER A 39 25.69 -7.01 5.45
N THR A 40 24.43 -7.44 5.42
CA THR A 40 24.01 -8.79 5.06
C THR A 40 22.63 -8.75 4.44
N GLN A 41 22.36 -9.73 3.60
CA GLN A 41 21.08 -9.89 2.93
C GLN A 41 20.12 -10.71 3.80
N PRO A 42 18.84 -10.31 3.90
CA PRO A 42 17.81 -11.17 4.43
C PRO A 42 17.62 -12.40 3.53
N ASP A 43 17.22 -13.52 4.12
CA ASP A 43 16.76 -14.67 3.35
C ASP A 43 15.34 -14.43 2.79
N PHE A 44 14.88 -15.33 1.92
CA PHE A 44 13.56 -15.22 1.30
C PHE A 44 12.42 -15.21 2.32
N GLU A 45 12.53 -16.01 3.39
CA GLU A 45 11.51 -16.09 4.43
C GLU A 45 11.40 -14.76 5.21
N THR A 46 12.53 -14.18 5.58
CA THR A 46 12.61 -12.87 6.25
C THR A 46 12.11 -11.75 5.35
N LEU A 47 12.46 -11.77 4.06
CA LEU A 47 11.95 -10.83 3.07
C LEU A 47 10.42 -10.89 2.96
N SER A 48 9.85 -12.11 2.90
CA SER A 48 8.40 -12.29 2.88
C SER A 48 7.75 -11.76 4.15
N LYS A 49 8.28 -12.12 5.33
CA LYS A 49 7.76 -11.63 6.63
C LYS A 49 7.78 -10.11 6.73
N LEU A 50 8.84 -9.48 6.24
CA LEU A 50 8.95 -8.01 6.20
C LEU A 50 7.93 -7.41 5.24
N ALA A 51 7.76 -8.01 4.06
CA ALA A 51 6.81 -7.56 3.04
C ALA A 51 5.38 -7.59 3.60
N ASP A 52 4.98 -8.73 4.17
CA ASP A 52 3.67 -8.92 4.79
C ASP A 52 3.46 -7.97 5.99
N PHE A 53 4.48 -7.81 6.84
CA PHE A 53 4.38 -6.95 8.03
C PHE A 53 4.20 -5.46 7.69
N TYR A 54 4.86 -5.01 6.63
CA TYR A 54 4.77 -3.62 6.18
C TYR A 54 3.64 -3.39 5.17
N ASP A 55 2.97 -4.46 4.73
CA ASP A 55 2.00 -4.45 3.63
C ASP A 55 2.60 -3.75 2.41
N VAL A 56 3.67 -4.35 1.88
CA VAL A 56 4.41 -3.87 0.70
C VAL A 56 4.88 -5.04 -0.16
N SER A 57 5.23 -4.77 -1.42
CA SER A 57 5.84 -5.78 -2.29
C SER A 57 7.31 -6.06 -1.94
N ILE A 58 7.78 -7.25 -2.28
CA ILE A 58 9.21 -7.59 -2.19
C ILE A 58 10.04 -6.68 -3.12
N ASP A 59 9.53 -6.33 -4.29
CA ASP A 59 10.24 -5.43 -5.22
C ASP A 59 10.42 -4.03 -4.62
N TYR A 60 9.44 -3.55 -3.85
CA TYR A 60 9.59 -2.31 -3.07
C TYR A 60 10.68 -2.45 -2.01
N LEU A 61 10.65 -3.54 -1.22
CA LEU A 61 11.65 -3.80 -0.19
C LEU A 61 13.08 -3.85 -0.74
N LEU A 62 13.24 -4.40 -1.94
CA LEU A 62 14.52 -4.49 -2.63
C LEU A 62 14.93 -3.17 -3.33
N GLY A 63 14.05 -2.17 -3.36
CA GLY A 63 14.28 -0.89 -4.01
C GLY A 63 14.26 -0.96 -5.54
N ARG A 64 13.55 -1.93 -6.11
CA ARG A 64 13.36 -2.11 -7.56
C ARG A 64 12.22 -1.26 -8.11
N THR A 65 11.33 -0.81 -7.22
CA THR A 65 10.22 0.10 -7.52
C THR A 65 10.02 1.06 -6.36
N ASP A 66 9.54 2.27 -6.65
CA ASP A 66 9.09 3.22 -5.62
C ASP A 66 7.64 2.97 -5.18
N ASN A 67 6.95 2.05 -5.85
CA ASN A 67 5.58 1.69 -5.52
C ASN A 67 5.55 0.69 -4.35
N LYS A 68 5.02 1.12 -3.20
CA LYS A 68 4.94 0.31 -1.97
C LYS A 68 4.21 -1.00 -2.20
N ASN A 69 3.17 -0.97 -3.02
CA ASN A 69 2.23 -2.06 -3.14
C ASN A 69 2.25 -2.63 -4.55
N ALA A 70 2.17 -3.95 -4.70
CA ALA A 70 1.84 -4.58 -5.98
C ALA A 70 0.31 -4.62 -6.21
N LEU A 71 -0.47 -3.83 -5.44
CA LEU A 71 -1.93 -3.85 -5.38
C LEU A 71 -2.58 -3.67 -6.76
N HIS A 72 -1.95 -2.95 -7.69
CA HIS A 72 -2.44 -2.80 -9.06
C HIS A 72 -2.55 -4.16 -9.76
N THR A 73 -1.64 -5.10 -9.48
CA THR A 73 -1.67 -6.46 -10.04
C THR A 73 -2.90 -7.24 -9.54
N GLN A 74 -3.32 -7.05 -8.28
CA GLN A 74 -4.54 -7.66 -7.73
C GLN A 74 -5.82 -7.06 -8.34
N ALA A 75 -5.78 -5.80 -8.75
CA ALA A 75 -6.88 -5.11 -9.43
C ALA A 75 -6.91 -5.39 -10.95
N GLY A 76 -6.00 -6.22 -11.48
CA GLY A 76 -5.86 -6.48 -12.92
C GLY A 76 -5.23 -5.31 -13.71
N ILE A 77 -4.54 -4.40 -13.04
CA ILE A 77 -3.87 -3.24 -13.62
C ILE A 77 -2.35 -3.52 -13.64
N SER A 78 -1.70 -3.43 -14.80
CA SER A 78 -0.24 -3.57 -14.87
C SER A 78 0.47 -2.35 -14.28
N ASP A 79 1.71 -2.53 -13.81
CA ASP A 79 2.55 -1.43 -13.32
C ASP A 79 2.70 -0.31 -14.36
N GLU A 80 2.84 -0.67 -15.64
CA GLU A 80 2.92 0.27 -16.75
C GLU A 80 1.61 1.07 -16.91
N ALA A 81 0.46 0.39 -16.85
CA ALA A 81 -0.84 1.04 -16.90
C ALA A 81 -1.03 1.99 -15.70
N TYR A 82 -0.67 1.56 -14.49
CA TYR A 82 -0.76 2.38 -13.28
C TYR A 82 0.14 3.61 -13.36
N ASN A 83 1.38 3.48 -13.84
CA ASN A 83 2.33 4.59 -13.93
C ASN A 83 1.86 5.70 -14.88
N ASN A 84 1.14 5.34 -15.95
CA ASN A 84 0.57 6.27 -16.91
C ASN A 84 -0.71 6.98 -16.43
N LEU A 85 -1.23 6.64 -15.24
CA LEU A 85 -2.38 7.32 -14.65
C LEU A 85 -2.00 8.69 -14.07
N SER A 86 -2.96 9.61 -14.13
CA SER A 86 -2.90 10.88 -13.42
C SER A 86 -2.87 10.68 -11.90
N ALA A 87 -2.40 11.69 -11.17
CA ALA A 87 -2.36 11.65 -9.70
C ALA A 87 -3.73 11.35 -9.08
N TYR A 88 -4.80 11.97 -9.59
CA TYR A 88 -6.17 11.72 -9.11
C TYR A 88 -6.64 10.27 -9.38
N GLN A 89 -6.27 9.68 -10.51
CA GLN A 89 -6.63 8.29 -10.82
C GLN A 89 -5.89 7.31 -9.91
N LYS A 90 -4.62 7.59 -9.59
CA LYS A 90 -3.84 6.82 -8.61
C LYS A 90 -4.45 6.90 -7.22
N GLU A 91 -4.86 8.10 -6.79
CA GLU A 91 -5.55 8.30 -5.50
C GLU A 91 -6.85 7.49 -5.40
N VAL A 92 -7.64 7.45 -6.48
CA VAL A 92 -8.90 6.68 -6.51
C VAL A 92 -8.60 5.18 -6.42
N ILE A 93 -7.63 4.68 -7.19
CA ILE A 93 -7.25 3.26 -7.15
C ILE A 93 -6.72 2.89 -5.77
N ASP A 94 -5.80 3.68 -5.22
CA ASP A 94 -5.23 3.43 -3.90
C ASP A 94 -6.33 3.48 -2.83
N PHE A 95 -7.29 4.40 -2.94
CA PHE A 95 -8.46 4.46 -2.05
C PHE A 95 -9.28 3.16 -2.05
N PHE A 96 -9.51 2.58 -3.23
CA PHE A 96 -10.24 1.30 -3.36
C PHE A 96 -9.42 0.09 -2.90
N LEU A 97 -8.09 0.12 -3.06
CA LEU A 97 -7.22 -1.02 -2.80
C LEU A 97 -6.63 -1.07 -1.38
N THR A 98 -6.51 0.07 -0.69
CA THR A 98 -5.83 0.16 0.62
C THR A 98 -6.76 0.14 1.83
N ARG A 99 -8.08 0.29 1.66
CA ARG A 99 -9.00 0.23 2.80
C ARG A 99 -9.62 -1.16 2.94
N GLU A 100 -9.18 -1.89 3.97
CA GLU A 100 -9.89 -3.06 4.55
C GLU A 100 -11.35 -2.76 4.97
N ASN A 101 -11.84 -1.52 4.88
CA ASN A 101 -13.10 -1.09 5.50
C ASN A 101 -13.93 -0.13 4.63
N LEU A 102 -14.05 -0.37 3.33
CA LEU A 102 -15.25 0.06 2.61
C LEU A 102 -16.34 -1.00 2.75
N PHE A 103 -16.80 -1.20 3.99
CA PHE A 103 -18.14 -1.71 4.25
C PHE A 103 -19.14 -0.60 3.91
N PHE A 104 -19.27 -0.24 2.63
CA PHE A 104 -20.57 0.20 2.15
C PHE A 104 -21.52 -0.98 2.43
N LYS A 105 -22.69 -0.72 3.02
CA LYS A 105 -23.63 -1.80 3.34
C LYS A 105 -23.95 -2.71 2.14
N ASN A 106 -23.69 -2.24 0.92
CA ASN A 106 -23.66 -3.00 -0.33
C ASN A 106 -22.40 -2.62 -1.13
N GLN A 107 -21.35 -3.45 -1.12
CA GLN A 107 -20.29 -3.31 -2.12
C GLN A 107 -20.90 -3.48 -3.52
N PRO A 108 -20.54 -2.65 -4.50
CA PRO A 108 -20.99 -2.86 -5.88
C PRO A 108 -20.44 -4.21 -6.36
N GLU A 109 -21.31 -5.11 -6.83
CA GLU A 109 -20.90 -6.45 -7.27
C GLU A 109 -20.17 -6.39 -8.61
N ASN A 110 -20.40 -5.32 -9.37
CA ASN A 110 -19.84 -5.10 -10.70
C ASN A 110 -19.76 -3.59 -11.03
N LEU A 111 -19.19 -3.26 -12.21
CA LEU A 111 -18.98 -1.88 -12.65
C LEU A 111 -20.28 -1.07 -12.82
N LEU A 112 -21.39 -1.70 -13.22
CA LEU A 112 -22.69 -1.02 -13.36
C LEU A 112 -23.21 -0.56 -11.99
N ASP A 113 -23.10 -1.42 -10.98
CA ASP A 113 -23.50 -1.07 -9.61
C ASP A 113 -22.66 0.11 -9.05
N ALA A 114 -21.36 0.14 -9.38
CA ALA A 114 -20.48 1.23 -8.97
C ALA A 114 -20.86 2.56 -9.66
N LEU A 115 -21.28 2.50 -10.93
CA LEU A 115 -21.76 3.66 -11.68
C LEU A 115 -23.07 4.21 -11.11
N GLU A 116 -24.03 3.35 -10.75
CA GLU A 116 -25.26 3.78 -10.08
C GLU A 116 -24.99 4.47 -8.75
N GLN A 117 -24.12 3.90 -7.91
CA GLN A 117 -23.75 4.51 -6.63
C GLN A 117 -23.10 5.89 -6.82
N PHE A 118 -22.23 6.02 -7.84
CA PHE A 118 -21.60 7.29 -8.19
C PHE A 118 -22.61 8.31 -8.70
N GLU A 119 -23.57 7.90 -9.53
CA GLU A 119 -24.64 8.76 -10.04
C GLU A 119 -25.47 9.34 -8.89
N VAL A 120 -25.89 8.50 -7.94
CA VAL A 120 -26.61 8.94 -6.74
C VAL A 120 -25.81 9.96 -5.93
N TYR A 121 -24.51 9.69 -5.72
CA TYR A 121 -23.62 10.64 -5.04
C TYR A 121 -23.53 11.98 -5.78
N TYR A 122 -23.35 11.94 -7.10
CA TYR A 122 -23.23 13.12 -7.94
C TYR A 122 -24.50 13.98 -7.92
N GLU A 123 -25.68 13.35 -7.97
CA GLU A 123 -26.95 14.07 -7.86
C GLU A 123 -27.11 14.80 -6.53
N VAL A 124 -26.77 14.14 -5.42
CA VAL A 124 -26.83 14.74 -4.08
C VAL A 124 -25.86 15.90 -3.98
N TRP A 125 -24.63 15.72 -4.44
CA TRP A 125 -23.62 16.78 -4.45
C TRP A 125 -24.07 17.99 -5.29
N LYS A 126 -24.65 17.75 -6.48
CA LYS A 126 -25.16 18.81 -7.36
C LYS A 126 -26.29 19.61 -6.70
N LYS A 127 -27.26 18.94 -6.07
CA LYS A 127 -28.33 19.59 -5.31
C LYS A 127 -27.81 20.46 -4.17
N GLN A 128 -26.73 20.02 -3.50
CA GLN A 128 -26.09 20.82 -2.45
C GLN A 128 -25.39 22.09 -2.99
N GLN A 129 -24.92 22.09 -4.24
CA GLN A 129 -24.35 23.29 -4.88
C GLN A 129 -25.43 24.27 -5.34
N GLU A 130 -26.56 23.76 -5.83
CA GLU A 130 -27.71 24.58 -6.23
C GLU A 130 -28.35 25.30 -5.03
N ASN A 131 -28.44 24.63 -3.87
CA ASN A 131 -28.96 25.21 -2.62
C ASN A 131 -27.99 26.17 -1.92
N LYS A 132 -26.76 26.34 -2.42
CA LYS A 132 -25.75 27.30 -1.90
C LYS A 132 -25.73 28.62 -2.68
N LYS A 133 -26.56 28.77 -3.71
CA LYS A 133 -26.81 30.03 -4.43
C LYS A 133 -28.10 30.68 -3.92
#